data_AF-A0A382C1X9-F1
#
_entry.id   AF-A0A382C1X9-F1
#
_cell.length_a   1.000
_cell.length_b   1.000
_cell.length_c   1.000
_cell.angle_alpha   90.00
_cell.angle_beta   90.00
_cell.angle_gamma   90.00
#
_symmetry.space_group_name_H-M   'P 1'
#
loop_
_entity.id
_entity.type
_entity.pdbx_description
1 polymer ?
#
loop_
_entity_poly.entity_id
_entity_poly.type
_entity_poly.pdbx_seq_one_letter_code
_entity_poly.pdbx_strand_id
1 'polypeptide(L)'
;MFILLALMLWLPTLTRAQDAEALGALVRVLKESDDSEFQLDILRGIAAALKGQRNLNPPKGWDAVAARLGRGPNEEVRQLARSLSLTFGSKVALTTLRMVVGDDKSSLVERRKALSALVSARDTHLPVVLRSLLQEPSLRREALRGLGAFEDAKTPPAILEIFTELDTAGKRDALTTLASRVSFAKSLMAAVGAGTVKANELPADIVRQLRAHRVKSVNAQLDQVWGVSRSTPAAKLAEIARYKKLLMADAAKPADLSRGRMLFNRACVQCHKLYGEGGE
;
A
#
# COMPACT_ATOMS: atom_id res chain seq x y z
N MET A 1 32.81 16.97 -44.79
CA MET A 1 33.01 18.08 -43.83
C MET A 1 31.65 18.42 -43.25
N PHE A 2 31.43 18.09 -41.96
CA PHE A 2 30.39 18.53 -41.00
C PHE A 2 29.05 19.05 -41.57
N ILE A 3 27.89 18.51 -41.17
CA ILE A 3 27.28 18.82 -39.87
C ILE A 3 26.29 17.70 -39.50
N LEU A 4 26.59 17.00 -38.39
CA LEU A 4 25.63 16.22 -37.61
C LEU A 4 24.89 17.21 -36.69
N LEU A 5 23.62 17.52 -37.01
CA LEU A 5 22.76 18.31 -36.13
C LEU A 5 22.17 17.39 -35.06
N ALA A 6 22.67 17.58 -33.84
CA ALA A 6 22.26 16.86 -32.64
C ALA A 6 20.79 17.13 -32.33
N LEU A 7 19.94 16.10 -32.42
CA LEU A 7 18.69 16.03 -31.66
C LEU A 7 19.04 15.83 -30.19
N MET A 8 19.29 16.92 -29.46
CA MET A 8 19.24 16.89 -28.01
C MET A 8 17.78 16.79 -27.58
N LEU A 9 17.39 15.56 -27.26
CA LEU A 9 16.23 15.21 -26.46
C LEU A 9 16.13 16.12 -25.22
N TRP A 10 15.17 17.06 -25.22
CA TRP A 10 14.62 17.65 -24.01
C TRP A 10 13.76 16.60 -23.30
N LEU A 11 14.39 15.68 -22.57
CA LEU A 11 13.71 15.08 -21.42
C LEU A 11 13.76 16.12 -20.30
N PRO A 12 12.63 16.47 -19.66
CA PRO A 12 12.67 17.27 -18.45
C PRO A 12 13.44 16.46 -17.40
N THR A 13 14.66 16.91 -17.09
CA THR A 13 15.33 16.50 -15.86
C THR A 13 14.45 16.93 -14.71
N LEU A 14 13.74 15.99 -14.09
CA LEU A 14 13.04 16.20 -12.82
C LEU A 14 14.01 16.90 -11.86
N THR A 15 13.62 18.10 -11.44
CA THR A 15 14.34 19.12 -10.67
C THR A 15 14.67 18.69 -9.23
N ARG A 16 15.26 17.52 -9.04
CA ARG A 16 15.55 16.97 -7.71
C ARG A 16 16.59 17.79 -6.92
N ALA A 17 17.45 18.53 -7.60
CA ALA A 17 18.47 19.37 -6.97
C ALA A 17 17.90 20.68 -6.39
N GLN A 18 16.96 21.32 -7.11
CA GLN A 18 16.30 22.56 -6.66
C GLN A 18 15.41 22.32 -5.44
N ASP A 19 14.76 21.16 -5.38
CA ASP A 19 13.92 20.77 -4.23
C ASP A 19 14.74 20.63 -2.94
N ALA A 20 15.99 20.17 -3.02
CA ALA A 20 16.85 19.96 -1.84
C ALA A 20 17.31 21.28 -1.21
N GLU A 21 17.61 22.30 -2.03
CA GLU A 21 18.01 23.62 -1.56
C GLU A 21 16.83 24.38 -0.95
N ALA A 22 15.66 24.31 -1.60
CA ALA A 22 14.41 24.88 -1.09
C ALA A 22 14.00 24.25 0.26
N LEU A 23 14.08 22.93 0.39
CA LEU A 23 13.84 22.23 1.66
C LEU A 23 14.84 22.66 2.74
N GLY A 24 16.11 22.84 2.38
CA GLY A 24 17.14 23.34 3.29
C GLY A 24 16.83 24.74 3.85
N ALA A 25 16.28 25.64 3.03
CA ALA A 25 15.85 26.97 3.47
C ALA A 25 14.69 26.89 4.45
N LEU A 26 13.66 26.07 4.15
CA LEU A 26 12.51 25.87 5.05
C LEU A 26 12.93 25.28 6.41
N VAL A 27 13.89 24.35 6.42
CA VAL A 27 14.43 23.80 7.66
C VAL A 27 15.19 24.84 8.48
N ARG A 28 15.88 25.79 7.83
CA ARG A 28 16.53 26.90 8.53
C ARG A 28 15.50 27.81 9.19
N VAL A 29 14.42 28.15 8.48
CA VAL A 29 13.31 28.94 9.01
C VAL A 29 12.64 28.23 10.20
N LEU A 30 12.40 26.92 10.10
CA LEU A 30 11.86 26.10 11.21
C LEU A 30 12.79 26.03 12.42
N LYS A 31 14.09 26.27 12.26
CA LYS A 31 15.06 26.32 13.37
C LYS A 31 14.97 27.65 14.14
N GLU A 32 14.62 28.73 13.45
CA GLU A 32 14.65 30.09 13.99
C GLU A 32 13.31 30.51 14.61
N SER A 33 12.19 29.90 14.20
CA SER A 33 10.87 30.21 14.75
C SER A 33 10.47 29.28 15.90
N ASP A 34 9.89 29.84 16.97
CA ASP A 34 9.23 29.12 18.06
C ASP A 34 7.69 29.25 18.01
N ASP A 35 7.15 29.95 17.00
CA ASP A 35 5.71 30.06 16.78
C ASP A 35 5.14 28.76 16.20
N SER A 36 4.23 28.14 16.94
CA SER A 36 3.63 26.84 16.58
C SER A 36 2.75 26.92 15.33
N GLU A 37 2.00 28.00 15.11
CA GLU A 37 1.13 28.12 13.93
C GLU A 37 1.98 28.25 12.66
N PHE A 38 2.99 29.10 12.71
CA PHE A 38 3.94 29.24 11.60
C PHE A 38 4.71 27.93 11.31
N GLN A 39 5.13 27.21 12.35
CA GLN A 39 5.73 25.89 12.19
C GLN A 39 4.77 24.90 11.52
N LEU A 40 3.49 24.90 11.89
CA LEU A 40 2.48 24.02 11.30
C LEU A 40 2.33 24.27 9.80
N ASP A 41 2.22 25.53 9.37
CA ASP A 41 2.05 25.86 7.97
C ASP A 41 3.21 25.36 7.11
N ILE A 42 4.46 25.57 7.57
CA ILE A 42 5.64 25.07 6.86
C ILE A 42 5.64 23.53 6.83
N LEU A 43 5.42 22.88 7.97
CA LEU A 43 5.46 21.42 8.06
C LEU A 43 4.36 20.77 7.20
N ARG A 44 3.16 21.36 7.15
CA ARG A 44 2.06 20.92 6.28
C ARG A 44 2.41 21.10 4.81
N GLY A 45 3.03 22.23 4.44
CA GLY A 45 3.52 22.48 3.08
C GLY A 45 4.56 21.46 2.63
N ILE A 46 5.56 21.18 3.47
CA ILE A 46 6.57 20.13 3.20
C ILE A 46 5.89 18.76 3.08
N ALA A 47 4.99 18.41 4.01
CA ALA A 47 4.29 17.12 3.98
C ALA A 47 3.43 16.95 2.72
N ALA A 48 2.77 18.01 2.25
CA ALA A 48 2.01 17.99 1.01
C ALA A 48 2.91 17.81 -0.22
N ALA A 49 4.05 18.51 -0.28
CA ALA A 49 5.00 18.41 -1.38
C ALA A 49 5.66 17.02 -1.46
N LEU A 50 5.87 16.37 -0.32
CA LEU A 50 6.50 15.05 -0.24
C LEU A 50 5.51 13.89 -0.21
N LYS A 51 4.22 14.14 -0.44
CA LYS A 51 3.18 13.12 -0.37
C LYS A 51 3.48 11.95 -1.31
N GLY A 52 3.54 10.74 -0.74
CA GLY A 52 3.82 9.50 -1.47
C GLY A 52 5.31 9.21 -1.71
N GLN A 53 6.20 10.14 -1.35
CA GLN A 53 7.64 9.92 -1.37
C GLN A 53 8.09 9.20 -0.08
N ARG A 54 9.25 8.53 -0.14
CA ARG A 54 9.86 7.79 0.97
C ARG A 54 11.36 7.64 0.75
N ASN A 55 12.11 7.40 1.83
CA ASN A 55 13.57 7.23 1.80
C ASN A 55 14.29 8.36 1.07
N LEU A 56 13.84 9.60 1.31
CA LEU A 56 14.49 10.80 0.79
C LEU A 56 15.71 11.14 1.65
N ASN A 57 16.71 11.77 1.06
CA ASN A 57 17.82 12.30 1.85
C ASN A 57 17.31 13.45 2.71
N PRO A 58 17.58 13.46 4.03
CA PRO A 58 17.15 14.56 4.89
C PRO A 58 17.86 15.87 4.47
N PRO A 59 17.15 17.00 4.45
CA PRO A 59 17.77 18.30 4.29
C PRO A 59 18.76 18.59 5.44
N LYS A 60 19.79 19.37 5.15
CA LYS A 60 20.85 19.70 6.13
C LYS A 60 20.24 20.34 7.38
N GLY A 61 20.55 19.78 8.55
CA GLY A 61 20.06 20.27 9.85
C GLY A 61 18.70 19.72 10.29
N TRP A 62 18.06 18.86 9.47
CA TRP A 62 16.75 18.28 9.80
C TRP A 62 16.72 17.58 11.15
N ASP A 63 17.70 16.73 11.47
CA ASP A 63 17.68 15.93 12.71
C ASP A 63 17.61 16.80 13.97
N ALA A 64 18.33 17.92 13.99
CA ALA A 64 18.31 18.86 15.11
C ALA A 64 16.95 19.58 15.23
N VAL A 65 16.38 20.00 14.09
CA VAL A 65 15.06 20.64 14.03
C VAL A 65 13.97 19.65 14.45
N ALA A 66 13.98 18.43 13.92
CA ALA A 66 13.04 17.38 14.27
C ALA A 66 13.09 17.02 15.77
N ALA A 67 14.30 16.92 16.35
CA ALA A 67 14.46 16.68 17.79
C ALA A 67 13.90 17.84 18.64
N ARG A 68 14.07 19.09 18.19
CA ARG A 68 13.48 20.27 18.86
C ARG A 68 11.96 20.27 18.76
N LEU A 69 11.42 20.17 17.54
CA LEU A 69 9.99 20.14 17.27
C LEU A 69 9.29 18.98 18.00
N GLY A 70 9.94 17.82 18.11
CA GLY A 70 9.45 16.66 18.84
C GLY A 70 9.27 16.88 20.35
N ARG A 71 9.92 17.89 20.94
CA ARG A 71 9.78 18.29 22.34
C ARG A 71 8.91 19.54 22.54
N GLY A 72 8.43 20.14 21.45
CA GLY A 72 7.56 21.32 21.51
C GLY A 72 6.19 21.01 22.10
N PRO A 73 5.42 22.04 22.52
CA PRO A 73 4.14 21.86 23.21
C PRO A 73 3.00 21.41 22.27
N ASN A 74 3.06 21.75 20.98
CA ASN A 74 2.01 21.42 20.00
C ASN A 74 2.10 19.97 19.48
N GLU A 75 1.05 19.17 19.69
CA GLU A 75 1.02 17.75 19.28
C GLU A 75 1.05 17.56 17.76
N GLU A 76 0.38 18.42 16.99
CA GLU A 76 0.34 18.29 15.54
C GLU A 76 1.72 18.60 14.93
N VAL A 77 2.45 19.58 15.45
CA VAL A 77 3.85 19.84 15.11
C VAL A 77 4.71 18.61 15.37
N ARG A 78 4.56 17.98 16.56
CA ARG A 78 5.28 16.74 16.89
C ARG A 78 4.95 15.61 15.92
N GLN A 79 3.69 15.47 15.51
CA GLN A 79 3.25 14.44 14.58
C GLN A 79 3.81 14.66 13.16
N LEU A 80 3.75 15.89 12.65
CA LEU A 80 4.28 16.23 11.33
C LEU A 80 5.80 16.08 11.28
N ALA A 81 6.54 16.54 12.31
CA ALA A 81 7.98 16.36 12.39
C ALA A 81 8.39 14.87 12.40
N ARG A 82 7.64 14.02 13.13
CA ARG A 82 7.85 12.56 13.12
C ARG A 82 7.56 11.97 11.73
N SER A 83 6.44 12.32 11.12
CA SER A 83 6.05 11.84 9.78
C SER A 83 7.07 12.21 8.69
N LEU A 84 7.54 13.46 8.69
CA LEU A 84 8.58 13.93 7.78
C LEU A 84 9.92 13.22 8.03
N SER A 85 10.28 12.99 9.29
CA SER A 85 11.50 12.22 9.62
C SER A 85 11.46 10.80 9.05
N LEU A 86 10.30 10.16 9.01
CA LEU A 86 10.13 8.86 8.35
C LEU A 86 10.24 8.97 6.82
N THR A 87 9.68 10.03 6.24
CA THR A 87 9.80 10.32 4.81
C THR A 87 11.27 10.51 4.39
N PHE A 88 12.07 11.12 5.26
CA PHE A 88 13.52 11.27 5.11
C PHE A 88 14.34 10.03 5.55
N GLY A 89 13.70 8.90 5.84
CA GLY A 89 14.39 7.66 6.18
C GLY A 89 15.19 7.70 7.49
N SER A 90 14.76 8.50 8.48
CA SER A 90 15.46 8.62 9.76
C SER A 90 15.62 7.27 10.45
N LYS A 91 16.86 6.78 10.53
CA LYS A 91 17.20 5.49 11.18
C LYS A 91 16.78 5.47 12.65
N VAL A 92 16.90 6.60 13.33
CA VAL A 92 16.49 6.74 14.75
C VAL A 92 14.97 6.57 14.87
N ALA A 93 14.19 7.31 14.07
CA ALA A 93 12.73 7.21 14.10
C ALA A 93 12.24 5.79 13.76
N LEU A 94 12.83 5.16 12.73
CA LEU A 94 12.54 3.78 12.35
C LEU A 94 12.86 2.78 13.47
N THR A 95 13.95 3.01 14.21
CA THR A 95 14.34 2.16 15.33
C THR A 95 13.39 2.34 16.51
N THR A 96 13.02 3.57 16.85
CA THR A 96 12.04 3.86 17.90
C THR A 96 10.69 3.23 17.61
N LEU A 97 10.19 3.34 16.37
CA LEU A 97 8.92 2.71 16.01
C LEU A 97 8.98 1.18 16.08
N ARG A 98 10.10 0.56 15.69
CA ARG A 98 10.27 -0.89 15.83
C ARG A 98 10.23 -1.32 17.30
N MET A 99 10.85 -0.54 18.20
CA MET A 99 10.77 -0.80 19.64
C MET A 99 9.32 -0.72 20.14
N VAL A 100 8.56 0.31 19.75
CA VAL A 100 7.14 0.42 20.11
C VAL A 100 6.34 -0.78 19.62
N VAL A 101 6.55 -1.23 18.38
CA VAL A 101 5.83 -2.40 17.84
C VAL A 101 6.16 -3.68 18.63
N GLY A 102 7.42 -3.86 19.05
CA GLY A 102 7.88 -5.03 19.79
C GLY A 102 7.63 -4.98 21.31
N ASP A 103 7.19 -3.84 21.85
CA ASP A 103 6.95 -3.64 23.28
C ASP A 103 5.52 -4.06 23.66
N ASP A 104 5.40 -5.08 24.51
CA ASP A 104 4.11 -5.59 25.00
C ASP A 104 3.43 -4.65 26.00
N LYS A 105 4.19 -3.70 26.58
CA LYS A 105 3.66 -2.67 27.49
C LYS A 105 3.04 -1.50 26.74
N SER A 106 3.42 -1.28 25.49
CA SER A 106 2.84 -0.25 24.64
C SER A 106 1.38 -0.60 24.32
N SER A 107 0.49 0.40 24.30
CA SER A 107 -0.92 0.14 24.01
C SER A 107 -1.10 -0.42 22.60
N LEU A 108 -2.09 -1.29 22.39
CA LEU A 108 -2.36 -1.88 21.07
C LEU A 108 -2.60 -0.80 19.99
N VAL A 109 -3.18 0.33 20.37
CA VAL A 109 -3.36 1.50 19.50
C VAL A 109 -2.03 2.09 19.05
N GLU A 110 -1.07 2.27 19.96
CA GLU A 110 0.26 2.78 19.65
C GLU A 110 1.05 1.80 18.78
N ARG A 111 1.01 0.51 19.10
CA ARG A 111 1.66 -0.55 18.33
C ARG A 111 1.13 -0.59 16.89
N ARG A 112 -0.19 -0.49 16.70
CA ARG A 112 -0.82 -0.41 15.36
C ARG A 112 -0.40 0.84 14.60
N LYS A 113 -0.37 2.01 15.26
CA LYS A 113 0.10 3.26 14.64
C LYS A 113 1.57 3.15 14.20
N ALA A 114 2.43 2.62 15.06
CA ALA A 114 3.84 2.43 14.76
C ALA A 114 4.06 1.44 13.61
N LEU A 115 3.31 0.33 13.59
CA LEU A 115 3.36 -0.65 12.51
C LEU A 115 2.93 -0.04 11.17
N SER A 116 1.82 0.71 11.14
CA SER A 116 1.35 1.42 9.94
C SER A 116 2.40 2.41 9.39
N ALA A 117 3.05 3.14 10.30
CA ALA A 117 4.12 4.08 9.95
C ALA A 117 5.34 3.38 9.35
N LEU A 118 5.77 2.25 9.92
CA LEU A 118 6.89 1.45 9.40
C LEU A 118 6.58 0.83 8.03
N VAL A 119 5.35 0.32 7.83
CA VAL A 119 4.90 -0.21 6.53
C VAL A 119 4.91 0.89 5.47
N SER A 120 4.41 2.08 5.80
CA SER A 120 4.37 3.24 4.91
C SER A 120 5.78 3.70 4.52
N ALA A 121 6.70 3.72 5.49
CA ALA A 121 8.11 4.05 5.27
C ALA A 121 8.88 2.96 4.49
N ARG A 122 8.31 1.74 4.37
CA ARG A 122 8.98 0.54 3.85
C ARG A 122 10.32 0.28 4.54
N ASP A 123 10.31 0.30 5.88
CA ASP A 123 11.48 -0.04 6.68
C ASP A 123 12.02 -1.42 6.32
N THR A 124 13.30 -1.49 5.96
CA THR A 124 13.93 -2.72 5.44
C THR A 124 14.03 -3.82 6.48
N HIS A 125 13.93 -3.49 7.77
CA HIS A 125 13.99 -4.45 8.87
C HIS A 125 12.61 -4.95 9.31
N LEU A 126 11.54 -4.27 8.89
CA LEU A 126 10.18 -4.59 9.28
C LEU A 126 9.71 -6.00 8.88
N PRO A 127 10.14 -6.62 7.75
CA PRO A 127 9.72 -7.99 7.43
C PRO A 127 10.01 -9.00 8.55
N VAL A 128 11.14 -8.83 9.27
CA VAL A 128 11.48 -9.70 10.39
C VAL A 128 10.46 -9.55 11.52
N VAL A 129 10.12 -8.31 11.87
CA VAL A 129 9.14 -7.98 12.90
C VAL A 129 7.73 -8.45 12.51
N LEU A 130 7.33 -8.24 11.25
CA LEU A 130 6.02 -8.69 10.78
C LEU A 130 5.88 -10.21 10.85
N ARG A 131 6.93 -10.96 10.49
CA ARG A 131 6.90 -12.43 10.61
C ARG A 131 6.76 -12.89 12.06
N SER A 132 7.41 -12.25 13.03
CA SER A 132 7.20 -12.60 14.44
C SER A 132 5.79 -12.28 14.93
N LEU A 133 5.20 -11.18 14.45
CA LEU A 133 3.82 -10.78 14.80
C LEU A 133 2.74 -11.71 14.24
N LEU A 134 3.07 -12.63 13.33
CA LEU A 134 2.12 -13.65 12.87
C LEU A 134 1.63 -14.54 14.03
N GLN A 135 2.44 -14.70 15.08
CA GLN A 135 2.07 -15.48 16.26
C GLN A 135 1.18 -14.71 17.25
N GLU A 136 1.04 -13.38 17.11
CA GLU A 136 0.30 -12.55 18.05
C GLU A 136 -1.12 -12.24 17.53
N PRO A 137 -2.20 -12.84 18.06
CA PRO A 137 -3.54 -12.72 17.48
C PRO A 137 -4.06 -11.28 17.32
N SER A 138 -3.68 -10.38 18.24
CA SER A 138 -4.08 -8.96 18.27
C SER A 138 -3.51 -8.12 17.11
N LEU A 139 -2.40 -8.55 16.51
CA LEU A 139 -1.66 -7.86 15.44
C LEU A 139 -1.44 -8.73 14.19
N ARG A 140 -1.80 -10.02 14.24
CA ARG A 140 -1.59 -11.01 13.18
C ARG A 140 -2.13 -10.54 11.83
N ARG A 141 -3.33 -9.95 11.81
CA ARG A 141 -3.97 -9.51 10.56
C ARG A 141 -3.25 -8.32 9.93
N GLU A 142 -2.83 -7.36 10.74
CA GLU A 142 -2.00 -6.24 10.31
C GLU A 142 -0.64 -6.72 9.82
N ALA A 143 -0.06 -7.72 10.48
CA ALA A 143 1.19 -8.35 10.08
C ALA A 143 1.08 -9.03 8.70
N LEU A 144 0.04 -9.86 8.50
CA LEU A 144 -0.27 -10.50 7.23
C LEU A 144 -0.33 -9.47 6.10
N ARG A 145 -1.17 -8.44 6.23
CA ARG A 145 -1.29 -7.38 5.22
C ARG A 145 0.01 -6.60 5.01
N GLY A 146 0.73 -6.32 6.10
CA GLY A 146 1.99 -5.58 6.07
C GLY A 146 3.09 -6.29 5.29
N LEU A 147 3.16 -7.62 5.36
CA LEU A 147 4.17 -8.41 4.64
C LEU A 147 4.06 -8.23 3.11
N GLY A 148 2.86 -7.97 2.59
CA GLY A 148 2.66 -7.69 1.16
C GLY A 148 3.42 -6.45 0.64
N ALA A 149 3.80 -5.54 1.54
CA ALA A 149 4.60 -4.35 1.18
C ALA A 149 6.08 -4.67 0.91
N PHE A 150 6.58 -5.87 1.26
CA PHE A 150 8.00 -6.21 1.19
C PHE A 150 8.30 -7.38 0.26
N GLU A 151 9.47 -7.35 -0.38
CA GLU A 151 9.98 -8.50 -1.13
C GLU A 151 10.87 -9.32 -0.21
N ASP A 152 10.28 -10.31 0.45
CA ASP A 152 10.97 -11.12 1.44
C ASP A 152 10.68 -12.60 1.18
N ALA A 153 11.71 -13.35 0.80
CA ALA A 153 11.58 -14.77 0.48
C ALA A 153 11.09 -15.63 1.67
N LYS A 154 11.25 -15.13 2.90
CA LYS A 154 10.78 -15.80 4.13
C LYS A 154 9.29 -15.54 4.41
N THR A 155 8.64 -14.64 3.68
CA THR A 155 7.22 -14.29 3.89
C THR A 155 6.30 -15.45 3.54
N PRO A 156 6.36 -16.07 2.34
CA PRO A 156 5.46 -17.17 2.02
C PRO A 156 5.52 -18.36 2.99
N PRO A 157 6.70 -18.92 3.35
CA PRO A 157 6.74 -20.04 4.26
C PRO A 157 6.17 -19.68 5.65
N ALA A 158 6.48 -18.49 6.18
CA ALA A 158 5.96 -18.06 7.48
C ALA A 158 4.43 -17.89 7.50
N ILE A 159 3.82 -17.41 6.40
CA ILE A 159 2.36 -17.31 6.29
C ILE A 159 1.72 -18.70 6.15
N LEU A 160 2.34 -19.58 5.34
CA LEU A 160 1.81 -20.93 5.08
C LEU A 160 1.88 -21.83 6.31
N GLU A 161 2.89 -21.65 7.16
CA GLU A 161 3.05 -22.38 8.43
C GLU A 161 1.84 -22.22 9.36
N ILE A 162 1.27 -21.02 9.45
CA ILE A 162 0.10 -20.75 10.31
C ILE A 162 -1.24 -20.82 9.56
N PHE A 163 -1.25 -21.13 8.26
CA PHE A 163 -2.42 -20.91 7.40
C PHE A 163 -3.68 -21.65 7.89
N THR A 164 -3.52 -22.87 8.38
CA THR A 164 -4.64 -23.70 8.86
C THR A 164 -5.25 -23.21 10.17
N GLU A 165 -4.50 -22.43 10.95
CA GLU A 165 -4.94 -21.84 12.22
C GLU A 165 -5.66 -20.50 12.04
N LEU A 166 -5.60 -19.94 10.83
CA LEU A 166 -6.25 -18.67 10.52
C LEU A 166 -7.77 -18.83 10.43
N ASP A 167 -8.47 -17.85 10.98
CA ASP A 167 -9.90 -17.66 10.74
C ASP A 167 -10.15 -17.19 9.29
N THR A 168 -11.42 -17.07 8.90
CA THR A 168 -11.80 -16.67 7.53
C THR A 168 -11.16 -15.34 7.13
N ALA A 169 -11.12 -14.37 8.03
CA ALA A 169 -10.55 -13.05 7.76
C ALA A 169 -9.02 -13.09 7.64
N GLY A 170 -8.34 -13.86 8.49
CA GLY A 170 -6.91 -14.13 8.42
C GLY A 170 -6.51 -14.86 7.16
N LYS A 171 -7.23 -15.92 6.76
CA LYS A 171 -6.99 -16.63 5.49
C LYS A 171 -7.12 -15.69 4.30
N ARG A 172 -8.10 -14.78 4.31
CA ARG A 172 -8.26 -13.77 3.26
C ARG A 172 -7.05 -12.82 3.19
N ASP A 173 -6.57 -12.32 4.33
CA ASP A 173 -5.38 -11.46 4.38
C ASP A 173 -4.12 -12.21 3.92
N ALA A 174 -3.95 -13.47 4.33
CA ALA A 174 -2.86 -14.35 3.92
C ALA A 174 -2.85 -14.59 2.41
N LEU A 175 -3.98 -14.99 1.83
CA LEU A 175 -4.09 -15.24 0.39
C LEU A 175 -3.89 -13.98 -0.44
N THR A 176 -4.44 -12.83 0.00
CA THR A 176 -4.21 -11.54 -0.66
C THR A 176 -2.72 -11.19 -0.67
N THR A 177 -2.04 -11.44 0.44
CA THR A 177 -0.59 -11.20 0.57
C THR A 177 0.21 -12.14 -0.31
N LEU A 178 -0.09 -13.43 -0.30
CA LEU A 178 0.59 -14.43 -1.11
C LEU A 178 0.34 -14.24 -2.62
N ALA A 179 -0.81 -13.71 -3.01
CA ALA A 179 -1.12 -13.38 -4.40
C ALA A 179 -0.57 -12.00 -4.84
N SER A 180 0.02 -11.20 -3.94
CA SER A 180 0.48 -9.85 -4.26
C SER A 180 1.63 -9.79 -5.26
N ARG A 181 2.43 -10.87 -5.39
CA ARG A 181 3.66 -10.90 -6.18
C ARG A 181 3.86 -12.26 -6.84
N VAL A 182 4.61 -12.26 -7.94
CA VAL A 182 4.96 -13.47 -8.70
C VAL A 182 5.70 -14.51 -7.85
N SER A 183 6.70 -14.09 -7.07
CA SER A 183 7.48 -15.01 -6.22
C SER A 183 6.60 -15.68 -5.16
N PHE A 184 5.73 -14.92 -4.52
CA PHE A 184 4.81 -15.43 -3.50
C PHE A 184 3.71 -16.31 -4.10
N ALA A 185 3.19 -15.93 -5.28
CA ALA A 185 2.20 -16.70 -6.01
C ALA A 185 2.69 -18.10 -6.35
N LYS A 186 3.99 -18.25 -6.70
CA LYS A 186 4.59 -19.57 -6.93
C LYS A 186 4.57 -20.43 -5.65
N SER A 187 4.92 -19.86 -4.50
CA SER A 187 4.85 -20.56 -3.22
C SER A 187 3.43 -20.94 -2.83
N LEU A 188 2.45 -20.05 -3.06
CA LEU A 188 1.04 -20.36 -2.85
C LEU A 188 0.58 -21.51 -3.74
N MET A 189 0.92 -21.51 -5.03
CA MET A 189 0.53 -22.61 -5.92
C MET A 189 1.22 -23.92 -5.57
N ALA A 190 2.46 -23.89 -5.08
CA ALA A 190 3.11 -25.08 -4.52
C ALA A 190 2.36 -25.62 -3.29
N ALA A 191 1.94 -24.73 -2.38
CA ALA A 191 1.14 -25.11 -1.21
C ALA A 191 -0.25 -25.66 -1.58
N VAL A 192 -0.85 -25.16 -2.66
CA VAL A 192 -2.10 -25.72 -3.22
C VAL A 192 -1.86 -27.11 -3.79
N GLY A 193 -0.78 -27.31 -4.56
CA GLY A 193 -0.40 -28.62 -5.07
C GLY A 193 -0.07 -29.64 -3.97
N ALA A 194 0.47 -29.18 -2.84
CA ALA A 194 0.77 -30.00 -1.67
C ALA A 194 -0.46 -30.23 -0.75
N GLY A 195 -1.59 -29.57 -1.00
CA GLY A 195 -2.81 -29.70 -0.20
C GLY A 195 -2.83 -28.89 1.11
N THR A 196 -1.78 -28.12 1.42
CA THR A 196 -1.75 -27.20 2.57
C THR A 196 -2.81 -26.11 2.46
N VAL A 197 -3.03 -25.62 1.24
CA VAL A 197 -4.14 -24.70 0.91
C VAL A 197 -5.08 -25.44 -0.02
N LYS A 198 -6.33 -25.65 0.38
CA LYS A 198 -7.28 -26.37 -0.48
C LYS A 198 -7.73 -25.48 -1.64
N ALA A 199 -8.00 -26.07 -2.79
CA ALA A 199 -8.43 -25.32 -3.98
C ALA A 199 -9.72 -24.50 -3.73
N ASN A 200 -10.65 -25.03 -2.93
CA ASN A 200 -11.89 -24.35 -2.56
C ASN A 200 -11.69 -23.21 -1.55
N GLU A 201 -10.51 -23.08 -0.95
CA GLU A 201 -10.17 -21.95 -0.08
C GLU A 201 -9.67 -20.74 -0.86
N LEU A 202 -9.38 -20.87 -2.16
CA LEU A 202 -8.98 -19.74 -3.02
C LEU A 202 -10.20 -18.96 -3.49
N PRO A 203 -10.43 -17.71 -3.07
CA PRO A 203 -11.52 -16.90 -3.60
C PRO A 203 -11.30 -16.52 -5.06
N ALA A 204 -12.38 -16.25 -5.80
CA ALA A 204 -12.32 -15.89 -7.21
C ALA A 204 -11.46 -14.63 -7.48
N ASP A 205 -11.43 -13.66 -6.56
CA ASP A 205 -10.57 -12.48 -6.67
C ASP A 205 -9.08 -12.82 -6.57
N ILE A 206 -8.70 -13.74 -5.68
CA ILE A 206 -7.33 -14.25 -5.57
C ILE A 206 -6.93 -15.01 -6.83
N VAL A 207 -7.81 -15.86 -7.37
CA VAL A 207 -7.55 -16.58 -8.62
C VAL A 207 -7.35 -15.61 -9.79
N ARG A 208 -8.16 -14.56 -9.90
CA ARG A 208 -7.98 -13.52 -10.92
C ARG A 208 -6.64 -12.80 -10.75
N GLN A 209 -6.26 -12.46 -9.52
CA GLN A 209 -4.99 -11.81 -9.23
C GLN A 209 -3.79 -12.71 -9.59
N LEU A 210 -3.86 -14.00 -9.26
CA LEU A 210 -2.83 -14.97 -9.63
C LEU A 210 -2.70 -15.08 -11.16
N ARG A 211 -3.81 -15.14 -11.89
CA ARG A 211 -3.81 -15.12 -13.36
C ARG A 211 -3.27 -13.81 -13.95
N ALA A 212 -3.50 -12.69 -13.28
CA ALA A 212 -3.02 -11.37 -13.72
C ALA A 212 -1.50 -11.26 -13.73
N HIS A 213 -0.78 -12.11 -12.98
CA HIS A 213 0.68 -12.23 -13.08
C HIS A 213 1.19 -12.80 -14.41
N ARG A 214 0.32 -13.45 -15.20
CA ARG A 214 0.64 -14.04 -16.52
C ARG A 214 1.79 -15.05 -16.51
N VAL A 215 1.96 -15.76 -15.39
CA VAL A 215 2.98 -16.80 -15.24
C VAL A 215 2.40 -18.13 -15.73
N LYS A 216 2.98 -18.69 -16.80
CA LYS A 216 2.48 -19.92 -17.44
C LYS A 216 2.31 -21.09 -16.47
N SER A 217 3.29 -21.32 -15.58
CA SER A 217 3.24 -22.41 -14.60
C SER A 217 2.12 -22.24 -13.57
N VAL A 218 1.94 -21.02 -13.05
CA VAL A 218 0.85 -20.67 -12.12
C VAL A 218 -0.50 -20.88 -12.79
N ASN A 219 -0.65 -20.41 -14.03
CA ASN A 219 -1.91 -20.56 -14.77
C ASN A 219 -2.24 -22.03 -15.06
N ALA A 220 -1.25 -22.84 -15.44
CA ALA A 220 -1.46 -24.28 -15.65
C ALA A 220 -1.93 -24.99 -14.37
N GLN A 221 -1.33 -24.67 -13.22
CA GLN A 221 -1.76 -25.22 -11.93
C GLN A 221 -3.18 -24.75 -11.57
N LEU A 222 -3.51 -23.47 -11.79
CA LEU A 222 -4.86 -22.96 -11.57
C LEU A 222 -5.90 -23.63 -12.47
N ASP A 223 -5.56 -23.90 -13.73
CA ASP A 223 -6.48 -24.56 -14.66
C ASP A 223 -6.78 -26.01 -14.23
N GLN A 224 -5.84 -26.68 -13.55
CA GLN A 224 -6.04 -28.01 -12.98
C GLN A 224 -6.96 -27.99 -11.75
N VAL A 225 -6.73 -27.06 -10.81
CA VAL A 225 -7.43 -27.07 -9.51
C VAL A 225 -8.74 -26.26 -9.49
N TRP A 226 -8.85 -25.26 -10.36
CA TRP A 226 -9.98 -24.32 -10.42
C TRP A 226 -10.74 -24.39 -11.75
N GLY A 227 -10.22 -25.15 -12.71
CA GLY A 227 -10.73 -25.19 -14.07
C GLY A 227 -10.26 -24.00 -14.92
N VAL A 228 -10.30 -24.20 -16.23
CA VAL A 228 -9.97 -23.15 -17.21
C VAL A 228 -11.03 -22.05 -17.09
N SER A 229 -10.63 -20.87 -16.57
CA SER A 229 -11.44 -19.67 -16.80
C SER A 229 -11.32 -19.39 -18.28
N ARG A 230 -12.34 -19.84 -19.02
CA ARG A 230 -12.48 -19.47 -20.42
C ARG A 230 -12.37 -17.96 -20.46
N SER A 231 -11.35 -17.45 -21.17
CA SER A 231 -11.35 -16.07 -21.63
C SER A 231 -12.77 -15.77 -22.13
N THR A 232 -13.32 -14.62 -21.71
CA THR A 232 -14.69 -14.22 -22.06
C THR A 232 -14.93 -14.56 -23.53
N PRO A 233 -15.90 -15.45 -23.86
CA PRO A 233 -16.06 -15.95 -25.22
C PRO A 233 -16.11 -14.80 -26.23
N ALA A 234 -15.59 -14.99 -27.45
CA ALA A 234 -15.55 -13.92 -28.45
C ALA A 234 -16.93 -13.26 -28.65
N ALA A 235 -18.01 -14.04 -28.57
CA ALA A 235 -19.39 -13.54 -28.58
C ALA A 235 -19.70 -12.58 -27.43
N LYS A 236 -19.23 -12.89 -26.21
CA LYS A 236 -19.39 -12.01 -25.04
C LYS A 236 -18.49 -10.77 -25.11
N LEU A 237 -17.30 -10.87 -25.70
CA LEU A 237 -16.46 -9.70 -26.00
C LEU A 237 -17.13 -8.77 -27.02
N ALA A 238 -17.72 -9.33 -28.08
CA ALA A 238 -18.50 -8.57 -29.06
C ALA A 238 -19.72 -7.90 -28.41
N GLU A 239 -20.39 -8.61 -27.50
CA GLU A 239 -21.53 -8.08 -26.76
C GLU A 239 -21.11 -6.95 -25.79
N ILE A 240 -19.99 -7.09 -25.07
CA ILE A 240 -19.41 -6.01 -24.27
C ILE A 240 -19.07 -4.80 -25.14
N ALA A 241 -18.45 -5.02 -26.32
CA ALA A 241 -18.14 -3.94 -27.25
C ALA A 241 -19.40 -3.22 -27.75
N ARG A 242 -20.47 -3.97 -28.06
CA ARG A 242 -21.78 -3.42 -28.43
C ARG A 242 -22.37 -2.56 -27.32
N TYR A 243 -22.40 -3.06 -26.09
CA TYR A 243 -22.93 -2.31 -24.94
C TYR A 243 -22.09 -1.07 -24.62
N LYS A 244 -20.76 -1.14 -24.72
CA LYS A 244 -19.89 0.04 -24.57
C LYS A 244 -20.22 1.11 -25.61
N LYS A 245 -20.43 0.74 -26.88
CA LYS A 245 -20.86 1.68 -27.92
C LYS A 245 -22.22 2.30 -27.61
N LEU A 246 -23.20 1.51 -27.16
CA LEU A 246 -24.51 2.01 -26.73
C LEU A 246 -24.41 3.00 -25.56
N LEU A 247 -23.62 2.68 -24.54
CA LEU A 247 -23.42 3.53 -23.38
C LEU A 247 -22.68 4.84 -23.73
N MET A 248 -21.82 4.80 -24.76
CA MET A 248 -21.07 5.98 -25.23
C MET A 248 -21.78 6.77 -26.35
N ALA A 249 -22.88 6.25 -26.89
CA ALA A 249 -23.59 6.88 -28.01
C ALA A 249 -24.17 8.27 -27.66
N ASP A 250 -24.43 8.51 -26.37
CA ASP A 250 -24.98 9.77 -25.85
C ASP A 250 -24.04 10.39 -24.80
N ALA A 251 -22.72 10.31 -25.02
CA ALA A 251 -21.69 10.76 -24.06
C ALA A 251 -21.75 12.26 -23.70
N ALA A 252 -22.50 13.06 -24.46
CA ALA A 252 -22.74 14.49 -24.18
C ALA A 252 -23.83 14.73 -23.12
N LYS A 253 -24.66 13.73 -22.80
CA LYS A 253 -25.66 13.85 -21.72
C LYS A 253 -24.99 13.69 -20.36
N PRO A 254 -25.19 14.66 -19.42
CA PRO A 254 -24.71 14.51 -18.05
C PRO A 254 -25.31 13.25 -17.40
N ALA A 255 -24.51 12.53 -16.62
CA ALA A 255 -24.99 11.40 -15.85
C ALA A 255 -26.00 11.84 -14.78
N ASP A 256 -27.16 11.17 -14.71
CA ASP A 256 -28.16 11.39 -13.65
C ASP A 256 -27.80 10.58 -12.40
N LEU A 257 -27.05 11.22 -11.51
CA LEU A 257 -26.57 10.61 -10.26
C LEU A 257 -27.70 10.23 -9.31
N SER A 258 -28.80 11.00 -9.30
CA SER A 258 -29.97 10.72 -8.43
C SER A 258 -30.66 9.44 -8.88
N ARG A 259 -30.90 9.30 -10.19
CA ARG A 259 -31.46 8.07 -10.75
C ARG A 259 -30.51 6.87 -10.58
N GLY A 260 -29.20 7.08 -10.71
CA GLY A 260 -28.19 6.07 -10.42
C GLY A 260 -28.29 5.54 -8.98
N ARG A 261 -28.42 6.45 -7.99
CA ARG A 261 -28.61 6.10 -6.59
C ARG A 261 -29.90 5.31 -6.36
N MET A 262 -31.02 5.70 -7.00
CA MET A 262 -32.28 4.94 -6.90
C MET A 262 -32.14 3.51 -7.43
N LEU A 263 -31.46 3.31 -8.57
CA LEU A 263 -31.22 1.99 -9.14
C LEU A 263 -30.33 1.13 -8.22
N PHE A 264 -29.28 1.72 -7.65
CA PHE A 264 -28.43 1.05 -6.65
C PHE A 264 -29.23 0.62 -5.41
N ASN A 265 -30.04 1.54 -4.86
CA ASN A 265 -30.89 1.28 -3.70
C ASN A 265 -31.95 0.21 -3.95
N ARG A 266 -32.37 0.03 -5.21
CA ARG A 266 -33.32 -1.02 -5.57
C ARG A 266 -32.67 -2.40 -5.72
N ALA A 267 -31.47 -2.47 -6.33
CA ALA A 267 -30.94 -3.74 -6.83
C ALA A 267 -29.67 -4.24 -6.13
N CYS A 268 -28.87 -3.34 -5.56
CA CYS A 268 -27.51 -3.66 -5.11
C CYS A 268 -27.31 -3.42 -3.61
N VAL A 269 -28.07 -2.50 -3.01
CA VAL A 269 -27.89 -2.08 -1.60
C VAL A 269 -28.06 -3.21 -0.59
N GLN A 270 -28.78 -4.27 -0.96
CA GLN A 270 -29.02 -5.43 -0.09
C GLN A 270 -27.73 -6.22 0.19
N CYS A 271 -26.72 -6.14 -0.69
CA CYS A 271 -25.48 -6.91 -0.59
C CYS A 271 -24.20 -6.07 -0.71
N HIS A 272 -24.31 -4.79 -1.11
CA HIS A 272 -23.15 -3.93 -1.30
C HIS A 272 -23.36 -2.59 -0.60
N LYS A 273 -22.29 -2.09 0.04
CA LYS A 273 -22.23 -0.78 0.66
C LYS A 273 -21.71 0.28 -0.31
N LEU A 274 -22.45 1.37 -0.48
CA LEU A 274 -22.02 2.53 -1.27
C LEU A 274 -22.35 3.82 -0.51
N TYR A 275 -21.36 4.68 -0.32
CA TYR A 275 -21.48 5.92 0.47
C TYR A 275 -22.00 5.74 1.90
N GLY A 276 -21.71 4.60 2.52
CA GLY A 276 -22.11 4.32 3.90
C GLY A 276 -23.46 3.60 4.05
N GLU A 277 -24.24 3.44 2.97
CA GLU A 277 -25.55 2.76 2.97
C GLU A 277 -25.47 1.39 2.26
N GLY A 278 -26.11 0.37 2.83
CA GLY A 278 -26.20 -1.00 2.28
C GLY A 278 -25.70 -2.10 3.21
N GLY A 279 -25.77 -3.35 2.73
CA GLY A 279 -25.38 -4.57 3.46
C GLY A 279 -23.87 -4.72 3.64
N GLU A 280 -23.48 -5.36 4.76
CA GLU A 280 -22.09 -5.72 5.10
C GLU A 280 -21.58 -6.95 4.35
#